data_AF-A0A0G1WIY7-F1
#
_entry.id   AF-A0A0G1WIY7-F1
#
_cell.length_a   1.000
_cell.length_b   1.000
_cell.length_c   1.000
_cell.angle_alpha   90.00
_cell.angle_beta   90.00
_cell.angle_gamma   90.00
#
_symmetry.space_group_name_H-M   'P 1'
#
loop_
_entity.id
_entity.type
_entity.pdbx_description
1 polymer ?
#
loop_
_entity_poly.entity_id
_entity_poly.type
_entity_poly.pdbx_seq_one_letter_code
_entity_poly.pdbx_strand_id
1 'polypeptide(L)'
;MIPVFLTRIKTSDGITLEGIVVPPKKKGRIALIWIHGLTSRFSSGQTLINELSSLCTKNKIAYFKFNTRGHDIVSRGPKQKPIGGAFEKFEKNSRSASAILTQ
;
A
#
# COMPACT_ATOMS: atom_id res chain seq x y z
N MET A 1 -4.53 -6.02 -20.78
CA MET A 1 -4.40 -5.16 -19.57
C MET A 1 -4.56 -6.04 -18.35
N ILE A 2 -3.73 -5.90 -17.32
CA ILE A 2 -3.86 -6.71 -16.09
C ILE A 2 -4.82 -6.00 -15.14
N PRO A 3 -5.79 -6.72 -14.55
CA PRO A 3 -6.66 -6.13 -13.54
C PRO A 3 -5.86 -5.66 -12.33
N VAL A 4 -6.01 -4.38 -12.00
CA VAL A 4 -5.50 -3.76 -10.78
C VAL A 4 -6.70 -3.35 -9.96
N PHE A 5 -6.81 -3.87 -8.74
CA PHE A 5 -7.97 -3.64 -7.89
C PHE A 5 -7.68 -2.55 -6.87
N LEU A 6 -8.57 -1.57 -6.75
CA LEU A 6 -8.56 -0.61 -5.65
C LEU A 6 -9.01 -1.30 -4.37
N THR A 7 -8.32 -1.03 -3.27
CA THR A 7 -8.62 -1.63 -1.97
C THR A 7 -8.31 -0.67 -0.82
N ARG A 8 -8.83 -1.01 0.36
CA ARG A 8 -8.56 -0.32 1.62
C ARG A 8 -8.20 -1.35 2.68
N ILE A 9 -7.15 -1.06 3.44
CA ILE A 9 -6.76 -1.84 4.62
C ILE A 9 -6.92 -1.01 5.87
N LYS A 10 -7.26 -1.64 6.99
CA LYS A 10 -7.27 -1.01 8.30
C LYS A 10 -6.13 -1.58 9.13
N THR A 11 -5.25 -0.72 9.63
CA THR A 11 -4.14 -1.11 10.52
C THR A 11 -4.66 -1.43 11.92
N SER A 12 -3.85 -2.11 12.73
CA SER A 12 -4.21 -2.48 14.11
C SER A 12 -4.49 -1.28 15.03
N ASP A 13 -3.94 -0.12 14.73
CA ASP A 13 -4.20 1.16 15.40
C ASP A 13 -5.30 1.99 14.73
N GLY A 14 -6.10 1.37 13.85
CA GLY A 14 -7.33 1.94 13.31
C GLY A 14 -7.18 2.88 12.12
N ILE A 15 -5.96 3.04 11.57
CA ILE A 15 -5.72 3.88 10.40
C ILE A 15 -6.13 3.11 9.13
N THR A 16 -6.93 3.74 8.28
CA THR A 16 -7.27 3.19 6.97
C THR A 16 -6.26 3.67 5.93
N LEU A 17 -5.68 2.76 5.16
CA LEU A 17 -4.79 3.05 4.03
C LEU A 17 -5.46 2.64 2.72
N GLU A 18 -5.44 3.52 1.73
CA GLU A 18 -5.91 3.23 0.38
C GLU A 18 -4.76 2.67 -0.47
N GLY A 19 -5.08 1.75 -1.38
CA GLY A 19 -4.06 1.15 -2.21
C GLY A 19 -4.61 0.38 -3.40
N ILE A 20 -3.69 -0.28 -4.08
CA ILE A 20 -3.96 -1.24 -5.15
C ILE A 20 -3.41 -2.61 -4.81
N VAL A 21 -4.10 -3.63 -5.30
CA VAL A 21 -3.67 -5.02 -5.25
C VAL A 21 -3.78 -5.67 -6.63
N VAL A 22 -2.79 -6.50 -6.94
CA VAL A 22 -2.83 -7.47 -8.04
C VAL A 22 -2.67 -8.84 -7.41
N PRO A 23 -3.76 -9.62 -7.28
CA PRO A 23 -3.69 -10.94 -6.68
C PRO A 23 -2.89 -11.90 -7.56
N PRO A 24 -2.21 -12.89 -6.96
CA PRO A 24 -1.50 -13.88 -7.75
C PRO A 24 -2.50 -14.82 -8.44
N LYS A 25 -2.19 -15.29 -9.65
CA LYS A 25 -3.05 -16.22 -10.41
C LYS A 25 -3.36 -17.54 -9.67
N LYS A 26 -2.52 -17.93 -8.72
CA LYS A 26 -2.72 -19.06 -7.79
C LYS A 26 -2.21 -18.63 -6.41
N LYS A 27 -2.79 -19.16 -5.33
CA LYS A 27 -2.29 -18.91 -3.97
C LYS A 27 -0.79 -19.25 -3.90
N GLY A 28 0.03 -18.23 -3.70
CA GLY A 28 1.49 -18.32 -3.58
C GLY A 28 1.95 -17.85 -2.21
N ARG A 29 3.24 -18.03 -1.89
CA ARG A 29 3.84 -17.62 -0.62
C ARG A 29 4.61 -16.29 -0.70
N ILE A 30 4.71 -15.68 -1.88
CA ILE A 30 5.55 -14.51 -2.15
C ILE A 30 4.66 -13.32 -2.51
N ALA A 31 4.91 -12.19 -1.85
CA ALA A 31 4.31 -10.90 -2.14
C ALA A 31 5.40 -9.86 -2.35
N LEU A 32 5.17 -8.95 -3.31
CA LEU A 32 5.91 -7.71 -3.48
C LEU A 32 5.06 -6.56 -2.94
N ILE A 33 5.61 -5.82 -1.98
CA ILE A 33 4.99 -4.61 -1.45
C ILE A 33 5.84 -3.42 -1.89
N TRP A 34 5.27 -2.56 -2.74
CA TRP A 34 5.93 -1.31 -3.12
C TRP A 34 5.53 -0.20 -2.15
N ILE A 35 6.50 0.24 -1.36
CA ILE A 35 6.41 1.42 -0.50
C ILE A 35 6.90 2.63 -1.29
N HIS A 36 6.05 3.66 -1.44
CA HIS A 36 6.41 4.87 -2.17
C HIS A 36 7.07 5.92 -1.27
N GLY A 37 7.76 6.90 -1.88
CA GLY A 37 8.40 8.02 -1.16
C GLY A 37 7.45 9.17 -0.78
N LEU A 38 8.01 10.20 -0.12
CA LEU A 38 7.31 11.27 0.61
C LEU A 38 6.29 12.10 -0.21
N THR A 39 6.46 12.20 -1.53
CA THR A 39 5.61 13.02 -2.43
C THR A 39 4.76 12.19 -3.38
N SER A 40 4.77 10.88 -3.18
CA SER A 40 4.12 9.91 -4.07
C SER A 40 2.87 9.33 -3.40
N ARG A 41 2.14 8.47 -4.12
CA ARG A 41 0.91 7.82 -3.65
C ARG A 41 0.71 6.48 -4.34
N PHE A 42 -0.28 5.69 -3.93
CA PHE A 42 -0.54 4.39 -4.56
C PHE A 42 -0.80 4.51 -6.07
N SER A 43 -1.46 5.58 -6.52
CA SER A 43 -1.86 5.80 -7.92
C SER A 43 -0.81 6.51 -8.81
N SER A 44 0.33 6.91 -8.28
CA SER A 44 1.41 7.53 -9.07
C SER A 44 2.26 6.47 -9.81
N GLY A 45 2.98 6.86 -10.86
CA GLY A 45 3.93 5.95 -11.53
C GLY A 45 3.27 4.81 -12.30
N GLN A 46 2.27 5.12 -13.11
CA GLN A 46 1.45 4.13 -13.82
C GLN A 46 2.27 3.18 -14.72
N THR A 47 3.34 3.68 -15.35
CA THR A 47 4.26 2.83 -16.13
C THR A 47 4.86 1.72 -15.29
N LEU A 48 5.43 2.06 -14.12
CA LEU A 48 5.99 1.07 -13.19
C LEU A 48 4.92 0.16 -12.59
N ILE A 49 3.73 0.70 -12.29
CA ILE A 49 2.60 -0.13 -11.83
C ILE A 49 2.29 -1.19 -12.89
N ASN A 50 2.20 -0.82 -14.16
CA ASN A 50 1.89 -1.75 -15.25
C ASN A 50 2.99 -2.81 -15.43
N GLU A 51 4.26 -2.40 -15.43
CA GLU A 51 5.40 -3.31 -15.57
C GLU A 51 5.51 -4.28 -14.40
N LEU A 52 5.48 -3.79 -13.16
CA LEU A 52 5.57 -4.62 -11.96
C LEU A 52 4.36 -5.54 -11.82
N SER A 53 3.16 -5.06 -12.13
CA SER A 53 1.95 -5.90 -12.11
C SER A 53 2.07 -7.05 -13.13
N SER A 54 2.64 -6.77 -14.30
CA SER A 54 2.89 -7.77 -15.34
C SER A 54 3.92 -8.81 -14.93
N LEU A 55 5.05 -8.36 -14.42
CA LEU A 55 6.10 -9.26 -13.94
C LEU A 55 5.63 -10.09 -12.75
N CYS A 56 4.95 -9.50 -11.77
CA CYS A 56 4.44 -10.23 -10.61
C CYS A 56 3.39 -11.27 -11.01
N THR A 57 2.45 -10.90 -11.89
CA THR A 57 1.43 -11.82 -12.41
C THR A 57 2.05 -13.01 -13.15
N LYS A 58 3.07 -12.76 -14.01
CA LYS A 58 3.80 -13.81 -14.73
C LYS A 58 4.49 -14.78 -13.77
N ASN A 59 5.04 -14.25 -12.68
CA ASN A 59 5.81 -15.01 -11.69
C ASN A 59 4.98 -15.52 -10.48
N LYS A 60 3.65 -15.36 -10.50
CA LYS A 60 2.74 -15.78 -9.42
C LYS A 60 3.05 -15.11 -8.07
N ILE A 61 3.52 -13.87 -8.12
CA ILE A 61 3.79 -13.01 -6.97
C ILE A 61 2.59 -12.08 -6.78
N ALA A 62 2.08 -11.97 -5.56
CA ALA A 62 1.08 -10.97 -5.23
C ALA A 62 1.74 -9.58 -5.23
N TYR A 63 1.11 -8.57 -5.82
CA TYR A 63 1.66 -7.21 -5.83
C TYR A 63 0.74 -6.24 -5.13
N PHE A 64 1.32 -5.43 -4.25
CA PHE A 64 0.63 -4.47 -3.42
C PHE A 64 1.33 -3.12 -3.47
N LYS A 65 0.55 -2.05 -3.54
CA LYS A 65 1.05 -0.69 -3.35
C LYS A 65 -0.01 0.13 -2.61
N PHE A 66 0.33 0.58 -1.42
CA PHE A 66 -0.57 1.34 -0.56
C PHE A 66 0.01 2.71 -0.26
N ASN A 67 -0.86 3.65 0.09
CA ASN A 67 -0.43 4.90 0.68
C ASN A 67 0.28 4.64 2.01
N THR A 68 1.37 5.36 2.25
CA THR A 68 2.00 5.40 3.56
C THR A 68 1.20 6.29 4.53
N ARG A 69 1.45 6.12 5.83
CA ARG A 69 0.81 6.94 6.85
C ARG A 69 1.20 8.39 6.61
N GLY A 70 0.24 9.31 6.63
CA GLY A 70 0.46 10.75 6.47
C GLY A 70 0.04 11.34 5.13
N HIS A 71 -0.05 10.55 4.06
CA HIS A 71 -0.71 11.02 2.83
C HIS A 71 -2.21 11.23 3.09
N ASP A 72 -2.85 10.28 3.78
CA ASP A 72 -4.32 10.27 3.96
C ASP A 72 -4.78 10.82 5.32
N ILE A 73 -3.89 10.96 6.31
CA ILE A 73 -4.29 11.33 7.67
C ILE A 73 -4.35 12.85 7.86
N VAL A 74 -3.43 13.60 7.25
CA VAL A 74 -3.56 15.07 7.20
C VAL A 74 -4.82 15.48 6.43
N SER A 75 -5.22 14.67 5.45
CA SER A 75 -6.40 14.92 4.61
C SER A 75 -7.72 14.37 5.19
N ARG A 76 -7.73 13.53 6.23
CA ARG A 76 -8.96 12.90 6.78
C ARG A 76 -9.07 12.83 8.32
N GLY A 77 -8.06 13.21 9.10
CA GLY A 77 -8.03 13.03 10.56
C GLY A 77 -8.82 14.09 11.36
N PRO A 78 -9.25 13.77 12.60
CA PRO A 78 -9.83 14.77 13.50
C PRO A 78 -8.78 15.85 13.84
N LYS A 79 -9.24 17.10 14.00
CA LYS A 79 -8.49 18.37 14.14
C LYS A 79 -7.32 18.43 15.15
N GLN A 80 -6.94 17.35 15.85
CA GLN A 80 -6.20 17.48 17.12
C GLN A 80 -4.79 16.88 17.17
N LYS A 81 -4.34 15.96 16.31
CA LYS A 81 -2.90 15.58 16.25
C LYS A 81 -2.46 15.16 14.84
N PRO A 82 -1.45 15.83 14.24
CA PRO A 82 -0.87 15.36 13.00
C PRO A 82 -0.13 14.04 13.23
N ILE A 83 -0.43 13.03 12.41
CA ILE A 83 0.20 11.70 12.44
C ILE A 83 0.53 11.24 11.01
N GLY A 84 1.64 10.50 10.87
CA GLY A 84 2.15 10.09 9.56
C GLY A 84 3.01 11.17 8.88
N GLY A 85 3.60 10.87 7.72
CA GLY A 85 4.42 11.82 6.97
C GLY A 85 5.59 12.31 7.82
N ALA A 86 5.75 13.63 7.94
CA ALA A 86 6.77 14.23 8.81
C ALA A 86 6.58 13.92 10.31
N PHE A 87 5.39 13.45 10.73
CA PHE A 87 5.05 13.12 12.11
C PHE A 87 5.02 11.59 12.36
N GLU A 88 5.48 10.80 11.38
CA GLU A 88 5.56 9.35 11.53
C GLU A 88 6.74 8.92 12.41
N LYS A 89 6.50 7.97 13.31
CA LYS A 89 7.57 7.21 13.98
C LYS A 89 7.91 6.00 13.12
N PHE A 90 9.18 5.68 12.94
CA PHE A 90 9.64 4.56 12.12
C PHE A 90 8.94 3.22 12.47
N GLU A 91 8.77 2.93 13.76
CA GLU A 91 8.10 1.72 14.28
C GLU A 91 6.67 1.54 13.79
N LYS A 92 5.99 2.62 13.38
CA LYS A 92 4.61 2.57 12.88
C LYS A 92 4.52 2.01 11.46
N ASN A 93 5.63 2.00 10.70
CA ASN A 93 5.66 1.42 9.36
C ASN A 93 5.46 -0.10 9.37
N SER A 94 5.97 -0.79 10.39
CA SER A 94 5.81 -2.25 10.51
C SER A 94 4.34 -2.66 10.62
N ARG A 95 3.53 -1.87 11.33
CA ARG A 95 2.07 -2.09 11.47
C ARG A 95 1.34 -1.99 10.14
N SER A 96 1.77 -1.07 9.26
CA SER A 96 1.22 -0.95 7.91
C SER A 96 1.57 -2.18 7.08
N ALA A 97 2.84 -2.61 7.09
CA ALA A 97 3.28 -3.80 6.38
C ALA A 97 2.56 -5.07 6.85
N SER A 98 2.39 -5.25 8.17
CA SER A 98 1.63 -6.37 8.73
C SER A 98 0.18 -6.40 8.26
N ALA A 99 -0.49 -5.25 8.20
CA ALA A 99 -1.88 -5.17 7.72
C ALA A 99 -2.02 -5.50 6.23
N ILE A 100 -0.99 -5.21 5.42
CA ILE A 100 -0.95 -5.59 4.00
C ILE A 100 -0.80 -7.12 3.86
N LEU A 101 0.03 -7.75 4.68
CA LEU A 101 0.30 -9.20 4.60
C LEU A 101 -0.87 -10.08 5.05
N THR A 102 -1.89 -9.50 5.69
CA THR A 102 -3.12 -10.21 6.08
C THR A 102 -4.25 -10.12 5.04
N GLN A 103 -4.02 -9.45 3.91
CA GLN A 103 -4.97 -9.36 2.78
C GLN A 103 -4.94 -10.61 1.89
#